data_AF-A0A9W7W6I2-F1
#
_entry.id   AF-A0A9W7W6I2-F1
#
_cell.length_a   1.000
_cell.length_b   1.000
_cell.length_c   1.000
_cell.angle_alpha   90.00
_cell.angle_beta   90.00
_cell.angle_gamma   90.00
#
_symmetry.space_group_name_H-M   'P 1'
#
loop_
_entity.id
_entity.type
_entity.pdbx_description
1 polymer ?
#
loop_
_entity_poly.entity_id
_entity_poly.type
_entity_poly.pdbx_seq_one_letter_code
_entity_poly.pdbx_strand_id
1 'polypeptide(L)'
;MTRTHVHFAAGLPAGVTSLVDDDAASSSAPVISGMRQSSTVLIFLDVDKALQAGVKLWMSANGVVLSEGNAEGVVPLEVFRRVEDRTGEGVLVEGGRVVKEAPASWAKGRGKG
;
A
#
# COMPACT_ATOMS: atom_id res chain seq x y z
N MET A 1 20.57 7.95 -5.83
CA MET A 1 19.50 6.99 -5.48
C MET A 1 19.60 6.75 -3.97
N THR A 2 18.67 7.24 -3.15
CA THR A 2 18.88 7.31 -1.68
C THR A 2 17.68 6.88 -0.83
N ARG A 3 16.65 6.23 -1.40
CA ARG A 3 15.55 5.70 -0.59
C ARG A 3 15.74 4.20 -0.35
N THR A 4 16.05 3.87 0.89
CA THR A 4 16.23 2.50 1.43
C THR A 4 15.00 1.99 2.17
N HIS A 5 13.95 2.82 2.29
CA HIS A 5 12.76 2.55 3.08
C HIS A 5 11.51 2.50 2.21
N VAL A 6 10.55 1.66 2.58
CA VAL A 6 9.18 1.72 2.07
C VAL A 6 8.45 2.86 2.79
N HIS A 7 7.75 3.71 2.04
CA HIS A 7 7.00 4.84 2.59
C HIS A 7 5.50 4.54 2.52
N PHE A 8 4.85 4.52 3.68
CA PHE A 8 3.41 4.43 3.81
C PHE A 8 2.84 5.80 4.18
N ALA A 9 1.67 6.13 3.62
CA ALA A 9 0.89 7.27 4.06
C ALA A 9 -0.05 6.82 5.19
N ALA A 10 -0.29 7.69 6.17
CA ALA A 10 -1.24 7.42 7.27
C ALA A 10 -2.71 7.50 6.82
N GLY A 11 -2.97 7.90 5.57
CA GLY A 11 -4.29 8.00 4.97
C GLY A 11 -4.20 8.17 3.45
N LEU A 12 -5.36 8.23 2.79
CA LEU A 12 -5.42 8.51 1.35
C LEU A 12 -5.31 10.03 1.10
N PRO A 13 -4.57 10.46 0.06
CA PRO A 13 -4.57 11.86 -0.34
C PRO A 13 -5.87 12.23 -1.04
N ALA A 14 -6.11 13.53 -1.17
CA ALA A 14 -7.31 14.04 -1.84
C ALA A 14 -7.40 13.51 -3.28
N GLY A 15 -8.61 13.12 -3.69
CA GLY A 15 -8.90 12.58 -5.02
C GLY A 15 -8.57 11.10 -5.22
N VAL A 16 -8.07 10.41 -4.18
CA VAL A 16 -7.86 8.96 -4.19
C VAL A 16 -8.89 8.30 -3.29
N THR A 17 -9.72 7.43 -3.88
CA THR A 17 -10.72 6.64 -3.18
C THR A 17 -10.32 5.16 -3.18
N SER A 18 -10.65 4.47 -2.08
CA SER A 18 -10.63 3.00 -2.01
C SER A 18 -11.89 2.45 -2.68
N LEU A 19 -11.81 1.22 -3.20
CA LEU A 19 -12.94 0.49 -3.75
C LEU A 19 -13.82 -0.16 -2.68
N VAL A 20 -13.32 -0.30 -1.44
CA VAL A 20 -13.95 -1.11 -0.40
C VAL A 20 -14.34 -0.29 0.83
N ASP A 21 -13.63 0.80 1.09
CA ASP A 21 -13.92 1.66 2.24
C ASP A 21 -14.71 2.90 1.81
N ASP A 22 -16.05 2.81 1.90
CA ASP A 22 -16.94 3.97 1.67
C ASP A 22 -17.03 4.92 2.88
N ASP A 23 -16.68 4.51 4.12
CA ASP A 23 -17.14 5.28 5.30
C ASP A 23 -16.17 5.46 6.49
N ALA A 24 -15.09 4.68 6.66
CA ALA A 24 -14.29 4.74 7.91
C ALA A 24 -12.80 5.14 7.75
N ALA A 25 -12.09 4.69 6.71
CA ALA A 25 -10.74 5.19 6.41
C ALA A 25 -10.78 6.54 5.66
N SER A 26 -11.89 6.81 4.95
CA SER A 26 -12.18 8.05 4.24
C SER A 26 -12.68 9.19 5.14
N SER A 27 -12.97 8.94 6.41
CA SER A 27 -13.39 9.98 7.37
C SER A 27 -12.21 10.79 7.93
N SER A 28 -10.98 10.36 7.64
CA SER A 28 -9.77 11.13 7.93
C SER A 28 -9.57 12.23 6.89
N ALA A 29 -9.19 13.43 7.35
CA ALA A 29 -8.88 14.53 6.43
C ALA A 29 -7.79 14.09 5.44
N PRO A 30 -7.95 14.39 4.14
CA PRO A 30 -6.99 13.95 3.14
C PRO A 30 -5.56 14.34 3.51
N VAL A 31 -4.63 13.39 3.46
CA VAL A 31 -3.25 13.63 3.89
C VAL A 31 -2.40 14.16 2.74
N ILE A 32 -1.46 15.04 3.06
CA ILE A 32 -0.39 15.40 2.13
C ILE A 32 0.58 14.22 2.09
N SER A 33 0.51 13.44 1.02
CA SER A 33 1.41 12.31 0.78
C SER A 33 2.27 12.54 -0.47
N GLY A 34 3.42 11.85 -0.53
CA GLY A 34 4.22 11.77 -1.75
C GLY A 34 3.64 10.82 -2.80
N MET A 35 2.41 10.31 -2.61
CA MET A 35 1.79 9.38 -3.54
C MET A 35 1.43 10.10 -4.83
N ARG A 36 1.80 9.52 -5.97
CA ARG A 36 1.45 10.06 -7.28
C ARG A 36 -0.04 9.85 -7.51
N GLN A 37 -0.73 10.85 -8.05
CA GLN A 37 -2.14 10.74 -8.44
C GLN A 37 -2.37 9.66 -9.52
N SER A 38 -1.34 9.39 -10.33
CA SER A 38 -1.33 8.33 -11.33
C SER A 38 -1.14 6.91 -10.77
N SER A 39 -1.03 6.74 -9.45
CA SER A 39 -0.92 5.42 -8.83
C SER A 39 -2.23 4.65 -9.01
N THR A 40 -2.14 3.48 -9.64
CA THR A 40 -3.27 2.61 -9.96
C THR A 40 -3.50 1.53 -8.90
N VAL A 41 -2.48 1.16 -8.15
CA VAL A 41 -2.57 0.12 -7.11
C VAL A 41 -2.46 0.75 -5.73
N LEU A 42 -3.38 0.40 -4.84
CA LEU A 42 -3.36 0.76 -3.42
C LEU A 42 -3.02 -0.48 -2.59
N ILE A 43 -2.05 -0.37 -1.70
CA ILE A 43 -1.65 -1.43 -0.78
C ILE A 43 -1.90 -0.92 0.64
N PHE A 44 -2.79 -1.60 1.35
CA PHE A 44 -3.14 -1.30 2.74
C PHE A 44 -2.40 -2.26 3.67
N LEU A 45 -1.60 -1.70 4.58
CA LEU A 45 -0.84 -2.47 5.56
C LEU A 45 -1.71 -2.75 6.80
N ASP A 46 -1.70 -3.99 7.28
CA ASP A 46 -2.20 -4.33 8.60
C ASP A 46 -1.09 -4.06 9.62
N VAL A 47 -1.17 -2.93 10.32
CA VAL A 47 -0.13 -2.47 11.25
C VAL A 47 0.09 -3.47 12.38
N ASP A 48 -0.98 -4.02 12.96
CA ASP A 48 -0.89 -4.95 14.08
C ASP A 48 -0.18 -6.25 13.65
N LYS A 49 -0.57 -6.81 12.49
CA LYS A 49 0.10 -7.98 11.92
C LYS A 49 1.55 -7.68 11.52
N ALA A 50 1.82 -6.51 10.96
CA ALA A 50 3.17 -6.12 10.56
C ALA A 50 4.12 -6.11 11.76
N LEU A 51 3.71 -5.49 12.86
CA LEU A 51 4.50 -5.45 14.10
C LEU A 51 4.70 -6.86 14.68
N GLN A 52 3.67 -7.71 14.68
CA GLN A 52 3.77 -9.10 15.14
C GLN A 52 4.70 -9.95 14.26
N ALA A 53 4.74 -9.69 12.95
CA ALA A 53 5.63 -10.34 12.00
C ALA A 53 7.08 -9.79 12.03
N GLY A 54 7.38 -8.86 12.94
CA GLY A 54 8.71 -8.27 13.08
C GLY A 54 9.05 -7.22 12.01
N VAL A 55 8.05 -6.70 11.30
CA VAL A 55 8.24 -5.57 10.38
C VAL A 55 8.40 -4.30 11.19
N LYS A 56 9.54 -3.63 11.02
CA LYS A 56 9.81 -2.37 11.73
C LYS A 56 9.08 -1.22 11.06
N LEU A 57 8.36 -0.44 11.87
CA LEU A 57 7.62 0.75 11.45
C LEU A 57 8.08 1.95 12.27
N TRP A 58 8.35 3.06 11.60
CA TRP A 58 8.67 4.35 12.24
C TRP A 58 7.76 5.43 11.70
N MET A 59 7.38 6.38 12.54
CA MET A 59 6.66 7.57 12.10
C MET A 59 7.63 8.75 12.02
N SER A 60 7.70 9.38 10.87
CA SER A 60 8.43 10.64 10.69
C SER A 60 7.67 11.82 11.31
N ALA A 61 8.36 12.94 11.52
CA ALA A 61 7.76 14.17 12.02
C ALA A 61 6.60 14.70 11.16
N ASN A 62 6.58 14.36 9.86
CA ASN A 62 5.55 14.79 8.91
C ASN A 62 4.41 13.76 8.76
N GLY A 63 4.31 12.78 9.66
CA GLY A 63 3.24 11.77 9.63
C GLY A 63 3.40 10.70 8.54
N VAL A 64 4.52 10.69 7.81
CA VAL A 64 4.86 9.57 6.91
C VAL A 64 5.35 8.39 7.73
N VAL A 65 4.81 7.21 7.47
CA VAL A 65 5.25 5.96 8.08
C VAL A 65 6.33 5.33 7.18
N LEU A 66 7.41 4.86 7.80
CA LEU A 66 8.60 4.31 7.15
C LEU A 66 8.78 2.86 7.58
N SER A 67 9.23 2.01 6.67
CA SER A 67 9.59 0.63 6.98
C SER A 67 10.85 0.19 6.26
N GLU A 68 11.68 -0.60 6.95
CA GLU A 68 12.81 -1.33 6.37
C GLU A 68 12.39 -2.73 5.92
N GLY A 69 11.13 -3.12 6.17
CA GLY A 69 10.68 -4.50 6.04
C GLY A 69 11.02 -5.36 7.26
N ASN A 70 10.98 -6.67 7.05
CA ASN A 70 11.36 -7.70 8.00
C ASN A 70 12.89 -7.93 7.99
N ALA A 71 13.36 -9.05 8.55
CA ALA A 71 14.79 -9.40 8.58
C ALA A 71 15.44 -9.55 7.18
N GLU A 72 14.64 -9.79 6.13
CA GLU A 72 15.10 -9.89 4.74
C GLU A 72 14.98 -8.56 3.99
N GLY A 73 14.55 -7.49 4.66
CA GLY A 73 14.37 -6.17 4.05
C GLY A 73 13.11 -6.03 3.21
N VAL A 74 12.12 -6.92 3.38
CA VAL A 74 10.88 -6.93 2.60
C VAL A 74 9.65 -6.79 3.50
N VAL A 75 8.58 -6.21 2.96
CA VAL A 75 7.28 -6.23 3.64
C VAL A 75 6.51 -7.46 3.16
N PRO A 76 6.29 -8.48 4.01
CA PRO A 76 5.63 -9.71 3.63
C PRO A 76 4.20 -9.48 3.12
N LEU A 77 3.73 -10.33 2.21
CA LEU A 77 2.36 -10.24 1.70
C LEU A 77 1.33 -10.58 2.79
N GLU A 78 1.70 -11.43 3.76
CA GLU A 78 0.83 -11.84 4.86
C GLU A 78 0.38 -10.68 5.76
N VAL A 79 1.14 -9.58 5.76
CA VAL A 79 0.85 -8.38 6.56
C VAL A 79 0.05 -7.33 5.78
N PHE A 80 -0.28 -7.60 4.52
CA PHE A 80 -1.19 -6.73 3.77
C PHE A 80 -2.63 -6.99 4.22
N ARG A 81 -3.29 -5.93 4.70
CA ARG A 81 -4.73 -5.97 4.95
C ARG A 81 -5.47 -6.20 3.63
N ARG A 82 -5.10 -5.43 2.60
CA ARG A 82 -5.75 -5.46 1.30
C ARG A 82 -4.88 -4.87 0.20
N VAL A 83 -5.07 -5.33 -1.03
CA VAL A 83 -4.51 -4.71 -2.24
C VAL A 83 -5.61 -4.50 -3.25
N GLU A 84 -5.74 -3.27 -3.74
CA GLU A 84 -6.78 -2.86 -4.67
C GLU A 84 -6.17 -2.31 -5.95
N ASP A 85 -6.77 -2.65 -7.09
CA ASP A 85 -6.52 -1.99 -8.36
C ASP A 85 -7.64 -1.03 -8.72
N ARG A 86 -7.28 0.23 -8.89
CA ARG A 86 -8.19 1.33 -9.24
C ARG A 86 -8.50 1.40 -10.74
N THR A 87 -7.93 0.53 -11.57
CA THR A 87 -8.19 0.51 -13.03
C THR A 87 -9.32 -0.41 -13.45
N GLY A 88 -9.91 -1.13 -12.49
CA GLY A 88 -11.09 -1.97 -12.70
C GLY A 88 -10.90 -3.44 -12.33
N GLU A 89 -9.70 -3.85 -11.90
CA GLU A 89 -9.48 -5.24 -11.52
C GLU A 89 -10.02 -5.59 -10.13
N GLY A 90 -10.32 -4.59 -9.30
CA GLY A 90 -10.93 -4.79 -7.98
C GLY A 90 -9.90 -5.15 -6.91
N VAL A 91 -10.31 -5.97 -5.94
CA VAL A 91 -9.45 -6.45 -4.86
C VAL A 91 -8.62 -7.65 -5.34
N LEU A 92 -7.29 -7.55 -5.21
CA LEU A 92 -6.34 -8.58 -5.60
C LEU A 92 -5.87 -9.42 -4.41
N VAL A 93 -5.69 -8.77 -3.25
CA VAL A 93 -5.26 -9.41 -2.00
C VAL A 93 -6.21 -8.99 -0.90
N GLU A 94 -6.65 -9.94 -0.07
CA GLU A 94 -7.48 -9.69 1.12
C GLU A 94 -6.93 -10.50 2.29
N GLY A 95 -6.72 -9.85 3.43
CA GLY A 95 -6.26 -10.51 4.66
C GLY A 95 -4.93 -11.24 4.53
N GLY A 96 -4.04 -10.76 3.68
CA GLY A 96 -2.73 -11.35 3.42
C GLY A 96 -2.75 -12.58 2.51
N ARG A 97 -3.81 -12.76 1.71
CA ARG A 97 -3.92 -13.82 0.70
C ARG A 97 -4.36 -13.27 -0.64
N VAL A 98 -3.77 -13.79 -1.71
CA VAL A 98 -4.19 -13.47 -3.09
C VAL A 98 -5.59 -14.06 -3.30
N VAL A 99 -6.57 -13.19 -3.59
CA VAL A 99 -7.95 -13.56 -3.90
C VAL A 99 -8.25 -13.49 -5.39
N LYS A 100 -7.46 -12.69 -6.12
CA LYS A 100 -7.50 -12.58 -7.56
C LYS A 100 -6.09 -12.34 -8.08
N GLU A 101 -5.68 -13.14 -9.07
CA GLU A 101 -4.40 -12.98 -9.73
C GLU A 101 -4.31 -11.64 -10.45
N ALA A 102 -3.12 -11.03 -10.40
CA ALA A 102 -2.85 -9.81 -11.14
C ALA A 102 -3.01 -10.07 -12.66
N PRO A 103 -3.51 -9.09 -13.44
CA PRO A 103 -3.67 -9.28 -14.88
C PRO A 103 -2.36 -9.64 -15.57
N ALA A 104 -2.41 -10.59 -16.50
CA ALA A 104 -1.23 -10.98 -17.28
C ALA A 104 -0.61 -9.81 -18.07
N SER A 105 -1.39 -8.75 -18.34
CA SER A 105 -0.90 -7.52 -18.97
C SER A 105 0.11 -6.75 -18.12
N TRP A 106 0.11 -6.92 -16.80
CA TRP A 106 1.10 -6.28 -15.90
C TRP A 106 2.47 -6.95 -15.99
N ALA A 107 2.50 -8.27 -16.20
CA ALA A 107 3.74 -9.04 -16.37
C ALA A 107 4.43 -8.75 -17.71
N LYS A 108 3.65 -8.34 -18.73
CA LYS A 108 4.17 -7.84 -19.99
C LYS A 108 4.60 -6.39 -19.77
N GLY A 109 5.76 -6.20 -19.16
CA GLY A 109 6.28 -4.89 -18.77
C GLY A 109 6.03 -3.83 -19.85
N ARG A 110 5.52 -2.66 -19.43
CA ARG A 110 5.50 -1.47 -20.29
C ARG A 110 6.92 -1.30 -20.82
N GLY A 111 7.09 -1.45 -22.14
CA GLY A 111 8.37 -1.26 -22.80
C GLY A 111 8.98 0.05 -22.32
N LYS A 112 10.29 0.02 -22.03
CA LYS A 112 11.09 1.20 -21.69
C LYS A 112 10.69 2.37 -22.59
N GLY A 113 10.13 3.41 -22.00
CA GLY A 113 10.03 4.75 -22.56
C GLY A 113 10.93 5.67 -21.76
#